data_AF-A0A935C5F2-F1
#
_entry.id   AF-A0A935C5F2-F1
#
_cell.length_a   1.000
_cell.length_b   1.000
_cell.length_c   1.000
_cell.angle_alpha   90.00
_cell.angle_beta   90.00
_cell.angle_gamma   90.00
#
_symmetry.space_group_name_H-M   'P 1'
#
loop_
_entity.id
_entity.type
_entity.pdbx_description
1 polymer ?
#
loop_
_entity_poly.entity_id
_entity_poly.type
_entity_poly.pdbx_seq_one_letter_code
_entity_poly.pdbx_strand_id
1 'polypeptide(L)'
;MGTKAVEFINEADKQKEAFYHILLDLKYLKEMIGAGKLDRKTQRIGAEQEVCFIDSAYRPAPIITEFLKRIDDPHFTTELAQFNLEINLEPLEFTGDCFSKMENNLRGHLKKGNLLTREIGDISLIMTGITPSIRKMDLELNNLTPTNRSKAMIEAMNWLRQKNSPIRINGVDDLYTTDFSNMFQSCNTSFQIHYQVNPDDFIAKYNFSQAIAAPVLAACTNSATLFGKRLWHETRIALFEQAVDTRESTAHLSEDNLRVPFGSKWAKNSVVDMFEDDLAKFKIFLRHTKADDSKKQWKKGEIPKLVNLDVFNSSIFRWTRACYGVLDGKPHLRIENRLLPSGPTIKDEIANSAFWLGLMNGMPKKYENISSKMDFEYAKVNLLKAARYGLDTQFRWLKGKRIKSEDLILKELLPIAAKGLEDAKVHKRNIDEYLGIIENRVKSGKTGSQWVFDTWSKLNGLSGDNCRTTSVTAAMLKRQEEGSPVHEWEIPDEDEFKYHQYANVGQFMSTSLFTVKEDDLLDQTVFSMIKKNLNYLPVADKEGNLKGLLTKTQMLEQEIFDTSNVEKSAKKVKDVMDNNPLTIEPNTSVIEAIKLMQENKIKCLPVKYKTKLAGIITEFDMMHIAEHLLKHEVTD
;
A
#
# COMPACT_ATOMS: atom_id res chain seq x y z
N MET A 1 10.30 10.40 -9.33
CA MET A 1 9.85 9.32 -10.24
C MET A 1 10.80 8.90 -11.36
N GLY A 2 10.67 7.64 -11.80
CA GLY A 2 11.29 7.14 -13.03
C GLY A 2 10.56 7.61 -14.30
N THR A 3 11.33 7.85 -15.36
CA THR A 3 10.83 8.27 -16.67
C THR A 3 9.68 7.39 -17.23
N LYS A 4 8.68 8.02 -17.84
CA LYS A 4 7.61 7.34 -18.60
C LYS A 4 8.09 6.79 -19.95
N ALA A 5 9.23 7.27 -20.42
CA ALA A 5 9.82 6.90 -21.70
C ALA A 5 10.69 5.64 -21.57
N VAL A 6 10.07 4.52 -21.22
CA VAL A 6 10.74 3.22 -21.09
C VAL A 6 10.08 2.15 -21.94
N GLU A 7 10.86 1.14 -22.30
CA GLU A 7 10.38 -0.09 -22.92
C GLU A 7 10.97 -1.33 -22.25
N PHE A 8 10.24 -2.43 -22.32
CA PHE A 8 10.67 -3.73 -21.84
C PHE A 8 11.70 -4.34 -22.79
N ILE A 9 12.73 -4.97 -22.23
CA ILE A 9 13.78 -5.67 -22.97
C ILE A 9 14.09 -7.04 -22.35
N ASN A 10 14.09 -8.07 -23.20
CA ASN A 10 14.50 -9.43 -22.85
C ASN A 10 15.54 -10.02 -23.83
N GLU A 11 15.81 -9.34 -24.94
CA GLU A 11 16.81 -9.73 -25.95
C GLU A 11 18.22 -9.43 -25.45
N ALA A 12 19.14 -10.39 -25.61
CA ALA A 12 20.51 -10.31 -25.10
C ALA A 12 21.27 -9.07 -25.60
N ASP A 13 21.12 -8.71 -26.88
CA ASP A 13 21.79 -7.55 -27.47
C ASP A 13 21.31 -6.22 -26.85
N LYS A 14 19.99 -6.08 -26.65
CA LYS A 14 19.41 -4.90 -26.00
C LYS A 14 19.80 -4.81 -24.52
N GLN A 15 19.88 -5.93 -23.83
CA GLN A 15 20.36 -5.98 -22.44
C GLN A 15 21.83 -5.59 -22.34
N LYS A 16 22.67 -6.07 -23.25
CA LYS A 16 24.09 -5.72 -23.34
C LYS A 16 24.29 -4.23 -23.62
N GLU A 17 23.49 -3.67 -24.53
CA GLU A 17 23.48 -2.23 -24.82
C GLU A 17 23.09 -1.41 -23.57
N ALA A 18 21.98 -1.76 -22.91
CA ALA A 18 21.55 -1.09 -21.68
C ALA A 18 22.61 -1.17 -20.57
N PHE A 19 23.21 -2.36 -20.38
CA PHE A 19 24.31 -2.57 -19.42
C PHE A 19 25.50 -1.66 -19.71
N TYR A 20 25.92 -1.55 -20.98
CA TYR A 20 27.00 -0.66 -21.39
C TYR A 20 26.72 0.81 -21.06
N HIS A 21 25.50 1.28 -21.32
CA HIS A 21 25.12 2.66 -21.01
C HIS A 21 25.03 2.93 -19.50
N ILE A 22 24.59 1.97 -18.70
CA ILE A 22 24.61 2.08 -17.23
C ILE A 22 26.06 2.17 -16.73
N LEU A 23 26.98 1.36 -17.27
CA LEU A 23 28.41 1.45 -16.92
C LEU A 23 29.02 2.81 -17.27
N LEU A 24 28.64 3.40 -18.41
CA LEU A 24 29.05 4.76 -18.75
C LEU A 24 28.50 5.77 -17.75
N ASP A 25 27.23 5.66 -17.36
CA ASP A 25 26.63 6.54 -16.37
C ASP A 25 27.35 6.46 -15.02
N LEU A 26 27.67 5.24 -14.55
CA LEU A 26 28.44 5.00 -13.32
C LEU A 26 29.85 5.59 -13.39
N LYS A 27 30.53 5.42 -14.53
CA LYS A 27 31.84 6.03 -14.78
C LYS A 27 31.77 7.55 -14.61
N TYR A 28 30.79 8.21 -15.23
CA TYR A 28 30.68 9.67 -15.15
C TYR A 28 30.25 10.15 -13.76
N LEU A 29 29.41 9.40 -13.05
CA LEU A 29 29.12 9.68 -11.64
C LEU A 29 30.41 9.64 -10.80
N LYS A 30 31.25 8.62 -10.98
CA LYS A 30 32.54 8.50 -10.29
C LYS A 30 33.49 9.64 -10.62
N GLU A 31 33.60 10.03 -11.89
CA GLU A 31 34.40 11.18 -12.33
C GLU A 31 33.88 12.50 -11.73
N MET A 32 32.56 12.69 -11.68
CA MET A 32 31.94 13.88 -11.05
C MET A 32 32.21 13.96 -9.55
N ILE A 33 32.16 12.83 -8.84
CA ILE A 33 32.49 12.75 -7.41
C ILE A 33 33.98 13.09 -7.20
N GLY A 34 34.88 12.44 -7.94
CA GLY A 34 36.33 12.66 -7.81
C GLY A 34 36.76 14.09 -8.18
N ALA A 35 36.08 14.72 -9.13
CA ALA A 35 36.33 16.12 -9.52
C ALA A 35 35.61 17.14 -8.62
N GLY A 36 34.89 16.69 -7.58
CA GLY A 36 34.19 17.59 -6.66
C GLY A 36 33.02 18.36 -7.28
N LYS A 37 32.45 17.89 -8.40
CA LYS A 37 31.38 18.60 -9.15
C LYS A 37 30.02 18.60 -8.47
N LEU A 38 29.78 17.70 -7.51
CA LEU A 38 28.50 17.58 -6.81
C LEU A 38 28.28 18.74 -5.84
N ASP A 39 27.02 19.17 -5.72
CA ASP A 39 26.59 20.18 -4.76
C ASP A 39 26.76 19.70 -3.31
N ARG A 40 27.57 20.44 -2.54
CA ARG A 40 27.86 20.19 -1.11
C ARG A 40 27.23 21.23 -0.17
N LYS A 41 26.72 22.33 -0.72
CA LYS A 41 26.30 23.49 0.08
C LYS A 41 24.80 23.51 0.29
N THR A 42 24.03 23.15 -0.72
CA THR A 42 22.58 23.23 -0.66
C THR A 42 22.01 21.97 -0.04
N GLN A 43 21.11 22.15 0.92
CA GLN A 43 20.24 21.08 1.42
C GLN A 43 18.82 21.43 1.01
N ARG A 44 18.22 20.53 0.22
CA ARG A 44 16.84 20.62 -0.23
C ARG A 44 16.06 19.42 0.25
N ILE A 45 14.77 19.62 0.41
CA ILE A 45 13.78 18.59 0.68
C ILE A 45 12.74 18.58 -0.44
N GLY A 46 12.17 17.42 -0.71
CA GLY A 46 11.07 17.26 -1.66
C GLY A 46 10.17 16.12 -1.21
N ALA A 47 8.99 16.03 -1.80
CA ALA A 47 8.03 14.99 -1.47
C ALA A 47 7.26 14.52 -2.72
N GLU A 48 6.92 13.23 -2.76
CA GLU A 48 6.01 12.63 -3.74
C GLU A 48 4.81 12.06 -2.94
N GLN A 49 3.60 12.53 -3.26
CA GLN A 49 2.35 12.12 -2.63
C GLN A 49 1.62 11.13 -3.51
N GLU A 50 1.34 9.93 -3.03
CA GLU A 50 0.41 9.01 -3.67
C GLU A 50 -0.93 8.99 -2.92
N VAL A 51 -2.03 8.95 -3.67
CA VAL A 51 -3.40 8.84 -3.14
C VAL A 51 -4.24 7.90 -3.99
N CYS A 52 -5.36 7.46 -3.43
CA CYS A 52 -6.35 6.66 -4.15
C CYS A 52 -7.59 7.51 -4.45
N PHE A 53 -8.10 7.44 -5.68
CA PHE A 53 -9.44 7.91 -5.99
C PHE A 53 -10.45 6.93 -5.42
N ILE A 54 -11.48 7.43 -4.73
CA ILE A 54 -12.60 6.64 -4.26
C ILE A 54 -13.93 7.22 -4.75
N ASP A 55 -14.86 6.35 -5.13
CA ASP A 55 -16.22 6.71 -5.53
C ASP A 55 -17.12 6.98 -4.33
N SER A 56 -18.39 7.29 -4.58
CA SER A 56 -19.43 7.50 -3.58
C SER A 56 -19.78 6.25 -2.76
N ALA A 57 -19.36 5.07 -3.23
CA ALA A 57 -19.41 3.82 -2.49
C ALA A 57 -18.16 3.61 -1.60
N TYR A 58 -17.27 4.61 -1.55
CA TYR A 58 -15.96 4.57 -0.89
C TYR A 58 -15.09 3.42 -1.41
N ARG A 59 -15.19 3.05 -2.69
CA ARG A 59 -14.37 2.03 -3.35
C ARG A 59 -13.40 2.67 -4.34
N PRO A 60 -12.27 2.03 -4.68
CA PRO A 60 -11.33 2.57 -5.67
C PRO A 60 -12.00 2.92 -7.01
N ALA A 61 -11.80 4.15 -7.48
CA ALA A 61 -12.40 4.68 -8.70
C ALA A 61 -11.36 4.80 -9.84
N PRO A 62 -11.46 4.01 -10.94
CA PRO A 62 -10.44 3.96 -11.98
C PRO A 62 -10.54 5.13 -12.98
N ILE A 63 -10.28 6.36 -12.54
CA ILE A 63 -10.49 7.59 -13.33
C ILE A 63 -9.23 8.34 -13.78
N ILE A 64 -8.01 7.84 -13.50
CA ILE A 64 -6.76 8.60 -13.74
C ILE A 64 -6.62 9.10 -15.18
N THR A 65 -7.06 8.31 -16.17
CA THR A 65 -6.92 8.66 -17.58
C THR A 65 -7.79 9.87 -17.92
N GLU A 66 -9.00 9.96 -17.36
CA GLU A 66 -9.88 11.10 -17.56
C GLU A 66 -9.42 12.31 -16.74
N PHE A 67 -8.99 12.07 -15.51
CA PHE A 67 -8.44 13.09 -14.63
C PHE A 67 -7.22 13.80 -15.25
N LEU A 68 -6.24 13.05 -15.75
CA LEU A 68 -5.01 13.61 -16.35
C LEU A 68 -5.24 14.33 -17.67
N LYS A 69 -6.33 14.06 -18.39
CA LYS A 69 -6.69 14.84 -19.60
C LYS A 69 -7.22 16.22 -19.24
N ARG A 70 -7.84 16.37 -18.07
CA ARG A 70 -8.50 17.61 -17.64
C ARG A 70 -7.61 18.46 -16.74
N ILE A 71 -6.74 17.84 -15.94
CA ILE A 71 -5.84 18.59 -15.06
C ILE A 71 -4.65 19.14 -15.86
N ASP A 72 -4.66 20.44 -16.11
CA ASP A 72 -3.52 21.16 -16.70
C ASP A 72 -2.52 21.53 -15.59
N ASP A 73 -1.76 20.53 -15.13
CA ASP A 73 -0.78 20.70 -14.07
C ASP A 73 0.29 19.59 -14.08
N PRO A 74 1.58 19.92 -14.31
CA PRO A 74 2.65 18.93 -14.43
C PRO A 74 2.99 18.23 -13.11
N HIS A 75 2.53 18.74 -11.95
CA HIS A 75 2.76 18.07 -10.67
C HIS A 75 1.99 16.75 -10.57
N PHE A 76 0.89 16.60 -11.32
CA PHE A 76 0.04 15.42 -11.29
C PHE A 76 0.46 14.38 -12.34
N THR A 77 0.50 13.12 -11.94
CA THR A 77 0.81 12.01 -12.82
C THR A 77 0.03 10.77 -12.44
N THR A 78 0.24 9.70 -13.18
CA THR A 78 -0.32 8.38 -12.92
C THR A 78 0.67 7.46 -12.24
N GLU A 79 0.12 6.52 -11.48
CA GLU A 79 0.78 5.32 -10.99
C GLU A 79 0.36 4.06 -11.80
N LEU A 80 0.72 2.86 -11.34
CA LEU A 80 0.43 1.61 -12.05
C LEU A 80 -1.06 1.36 -12.33
N ALA A 81 -1.94 1.69 -11.39
CA ALA A 81 -3.38 1.48 -11.52
C ALA A 81 -4.16 2.76 -11.79
N GLN A 82 -5.32 2.60 -12.44
CA GLN A 82 -6.17 3.69 -12.85
C GLN A 82 -6.84 4.45 -11.70
N PHE A 83 -6.79 3.90 -10.48
CA PHE A 83 -7.32 4.52 -9.26
C PHE A 83 -6.23 5.14 -8.38
N ASN A 84 -4.96 5.11 -8.79
CA ASN A 84 -3.87 5.77 -8.07
C ASN A 84 -3.43 7.05 -8.78
N LEU A 85 -3.27 8.11 -7.99
CA LEU A 85 -2.73 9.40 -8.41
C LEU A 85 -1.44 9.66 -7.66
N GLU A 86 -0.44 10.21 -8.35
CA GLU A 86 0.76 10.75 -7.70
C GLU A 86 0.89 12.25 -7.98
N ILE A 87 1.27 13.00 -6.95
CA ILE A 87 1.53 14.44 -6.97
C ILE A 87 2.99 14.67 -6.55
N ASN A 88 3.79 15.24 -7.44
CA ASN A 88 5.19 15.58 -7.16
C ASN A 88 5.25 17.00 -6.63
N LEU A 89 5.84 17.21 -5.44
CA LEU A 89 6.01 18.54 -4.88
C LEU A 89 7.34 19.14 -5.33
N GLU A 90 7.32 20.46 -5.56
CA GLU A 90 8.53 21.22 -5.85
C GLU A 90 9.54 21.15 -4.68
N PRO A 91 10.85 21.05 -4.98
CA PRO A 91 11.87 21.00 -3.96
C PRO A 91 11.99 22.35 -3.24
N LEU A 92 12.14 22.29 -1.91
CA LEU A 92 12.31 23.45 -1.05
C LEU A 92 13.69 23.42 -0.40
N GLU A 93 14.29 24.58 -0.14
CA GLU A 93 15.45 24.64 0.74
C GLU A 93 15.07 24.20 2.15
N PHE A 94 15.95 23.42 2.78
CA PHE A 94 15.71 22.86 4.10
C PHE A 94 16.05 23.86 5.21
N THR A 95 15.23 24.90 5.34
CA THR A 95 15.42 25.94 6.35
C THR A 95 14.14 26.76 6.56
N GLY A 96 14.09 27.59 7.61
CA GLY A 96 13.02 28.55 7.83
C GLY A 96 11.63 27.90 7.97
N ASP A 97 10.71 28.30 7.12
CA ASP A 97 9.31 27.85 7.07
C ASP A 97 9.05 26.73 6.05
N CYS A 98 10.09 25.95 5.68
CA CYS A 98 10.01 24.93 4.63
C CYS A 98 8.87 23.92 4.83
N PHE A 99 8.57 23.52 6.07
CA PHE A 99 7.48 22.58 6.36
C PHE A 99 6.09 23.20 6.17
N SER A 100 5.87 24.43 6.65
CA SER A 100 4.62 25.14 6.38
C SER A 100 4.41 25.40 4.88
N LYS A 101 5.50 25.66 4.13
CA LYS A 101 5.43 25.77 2.66
C LYS A 101 5.06 24.43 2.01
N MET A 102 5.70 23.34 2.43
CA MET A 102 5.37 22.00 1.94
C MET A 102 3.92 21.61 2.24
N GLU A 103 3.44 21.89 3.45
CA GLU A 103 2.06 21.67 3.87
C GLU A 103 1.07 22.45 2.99
N ASN A 104 1.33 23.75 2.78
CA ASN A 104 0.47 24.60 1.96
C ASN A 104 0.47 24.19 0.48
N ASN A 105 1.62 23.80 -0.05
CA ASN A 105 1.73 23.28 -1.42
C ASN A 105 0.91 21.99 -1.57
N LEU A 106 1.09 21.03 -0.65
CA LEU A 106 0.35 19.77 -0.65
C LEU A 106 -1.16 20.01 -0.55
N ARG A 107 -1.59 20.87 0.38
CA ARG A 107 -2.99 21.29 0.55
C ARG A 107 -3.55 21.93 -0.71
N GLY A 108 -2.77 22.77 -1.38
CA GLY A 108 -3.14 23.40 -2.65
C GLY A 108 -3.38 22.39 -3.76
N HIS A 109 -2.45 21.44 -3.94
CA HIS A 109 -2.58 20.40 -4.96
C HIS A 109 -3.74 19.44 -4.66
N LEU A 110 -3.88 18.96 -3.42
CA LEU A 110 -5.00 18.09 -3.03
C LEU A 110 -6.35 18.80 -3.19
N LYS A 111 -6.44 20.09 -2.84
CA LYS A 111 -7.65 20.89 -3.09
C LYS A 111 -7.96 21.00 -4.58
N LYS A 112 -6.96 21.28 -5.42
CA LYS A 112 -7.12 21.33 -6.89
C LYS A 112 -7.59 19.99 -7.45
N GLY A 113 -6.99 18.88 -7.00
CA GLY A 113 -7.40 17.53 -7.36
C GLY A 113 -8.84 17.23 -6.96
N ASN A 114 -9.21 17.47 -5.71
CA ASN A 114 -10.58 17.24 -5.19
C ASN A 114 -11.65 18.10 -5.89
N LEU A 115 -11.33 19.32 -6.32
CA LEU A 115 -12.26 20.12 -7.11
C LEU A 115 -12.55 19.46 -8.46
N LEU A 116 -11.50 19.01 -9.16
CA LEU A 116 -11.67 18.33 -10.45
C LEU A 116 -12.35 16.97 -10.31
N THR A 117 -12.08 16.20 -9.25
CA THR A 117 -12.78 14.92 -9.06
C THR A 117 -14.28 15.12 -8.94
N ARG A 118 -14.73 16.15 -8.20
CA ARG A 118 -16.15 16.54 -8.06
C ARG A 118 -16.80 16.97 -9.38
N GLU A 119 -16.02 17.53 -10.31
CA GLU A 119 -16.50 17.85 -11.67
C GLU A 119 -16.63 16.62 -12.57
N ILE A 120 -15.80 15.59 -12.34
CA ILE A 120 -15.84 14.33 -13.09
C ILE A 120 -16.98 13.44 -12.57
N GLY A 121 -17.22 13.42 -11.26
CA GLY A 121 -18.28 12.66 -10.61
C GLY A 121 -18.20 12.76 -9.09
N ASP A 122 -18.99 11.97 -8.38
CA ASP A 122 -18.92 11.90 -6.90
C ASP A 122 -17.71 11.06 -6.46
N ILE A 123 -16.52 11.67 -6.60
CA ILE A 123 -15.21 11.04 -6.40
C ILE A 123 -14.37 11.90 -5.44
N SER A 124 -13.68 11.24 -4.52
CA SER A 124 -12.80 11.86 -3.52
C SER A 124 -11.39 11.28 -3.55
N LEU A 125 -10.41 12.02 -3.02
CA LEU A 125 -9.04 11.55 -2.81
C LEU A 125 -8.85 11.10 -1.36
N ILE A 126 -8.41 9.86 -1.16
CA ILE A 126 -8.07 9.33 0.17
C ILE A 126 -6.55 9.10 0.32
N MET A 127 -6.00 9.56 1.44
CA MET A 127 -4.61 9.41 1.85
C MET A 127 -4.50 8.27 2.86
N THR A 128 -4.04 7.11 2.42
CA THR A 128 -3.85 5.93 3.27
C THR A 128 -2.95 4.92 2.60
N GLY A 129 -2.09 4.24 3.37
CA GLY A 129 -1.13 3.30 2.81
C GLY A 129 -1.82 2.18 2.02
N ILE A 130 -2.93 1.64 2.51
CA ILE A 130 -3.82 0.76 1.74
C ILE A 130 -5.26 1.18 2.01
N THR A 131 -6.01 1.48 0.95
CA THR A 131 -7.44 1.82 1.05
C THR A 131 -8.20 0.68 1.73
N PRO A 132 -8.84 0.90 2.91
CA PRO A 132 -9.45 -0.19 3.67
C PRO A 132 -10.49 -1.02 2.90
N SER A 133 -11.19 -0.36 1.99
CA SER A 133 -12.24 -0.90 1.11
C SER A 133 -11.74 -1.42 -0.24
N ILE A 134 -10.43 -1.57 -0.47
CA ILE A 134 -9.92 -2.20 -1.68
C ILE A 134 -10.29 -3.69 -1.76
N ARG A 135 -10.69 -4.15 -2.96
CA ARG A 135 -11.08 -5.53 -3.24
C ARG A 135 -10.14 -6.17 -4.25
N LYS A 136 -10.13 -7.50 -4.29
CA LYS A 136 -9.36 -8.25 -5.30
C LYS A 136 -9.75 -7.89 -6.74
N MET A 137 -11.05 -7.68 -6.99
CA MET A 137 -11.55 -7.31 -8.32
C MET A 137 -11.10 -5.93 -8.79
N ASP A 138 -10.71 -5.04 -7.87
CA ASP A 138 -10.16 -3.74 -8.23
C ASP A 138 -8.74 -3.90 -8.83
N LEU A 139 -8.08 -5.05 -8.60
CA LEU A 139 -6.70 -5.35 -9.02
C LEU A 139 -6.63 -6.19 -10.30
N GLU A 140 -7.66 -6.09 -11.14
CA GLU A 140 -7.66 -6.68 -12.46
C GLU A 140 -6.89 -5.81 -13.48
N LEU A 141 -6.40 -6.44 -14.55
CA LEU A 141 -5.60 -5.74 -15.57
C LEU A 141 -6.41 -4.70 -16.37
N ASN A 142 -7.73 -4.73 -16.34
CA ASN A 142 -8.57 -3.65 -16.90
C ASN A 142 -8.36 -2.32 -16.15
N ASN A 143 -7.95 -2.37 -14.88
CA ASN A 143 -7.58 -1.21 -14.08
C ASN A 143 -6.09 -0.86 -14.20
N LEU A 144 -5.33 -1.50 -15.10
CA LEU A 144 -3.96 -1.08 -15.42
C LEU A 144 -4.00 0.28 -16.14
N THR A 145 -3.16 1.21 -15.71
CA THR A 145 -2.99 2.48 -16.41
C THR A 145 -2.46 2.24 -17.84
N PRO A 146 -3.08 2.83 -18.88
CA PRO A 146 -2.73 2.56 -20.27
C PRO A 146 -1.47 3.31 -20.74
N THR A 147 -0.36 3.23 -20.00
CA THR A 147 0.95 3.83 -20.40
C THR A 147 1.94 2.77 -20.88
N ASN A 148 2.92 3.19 -21.70
CA ASN A 148 4.01 2.30 -22.13
C ASN A 148 4.81 1.76 -20.94
N ARG A 149 5.05 2.58 -19.92
CA ARG A 149 5.74 2.17 -18.69
C ARG A 149 4.97 1.10 -17.93
N SER A 150 3.67 1.27 -17.73
CA SER A 150 2.82 0.29 -17.03
C SER A 150 2.80 -1.05 -17.76
N LYS A 151 2.66 -1.04 -19.10
CA LYS A 151 2.73 -2.25 -19.93
C LYS A 151 4.09 -2.94 -19.83
N ALA A 152 5.17 -2.18 -20.00
CA ALA A 152 6.54 -2.70 -19.90
C ALA A 152 6.83 -3.30 -18.52
N MET A 153 6.28 -2.72 -17.45
CA MET A 153 6.41 -3.26 -16.09
C MET A 153 5.68 -4.60 -15.94
N ILE A 154 4.44 -4.71 -16.42
CA ILE A 154 3.66 -5.96 -16.37
C ILE A 154 4.34 -7.06 -17.20
N GLU A 155 4.80 -6.74 -18.40
CA GLU A 155 5.55 -7.66 -19.26
C GLU A 155 6.84 -8.15 -18.58
N ALA A 156 7.59 -7.22 -17.97
CA ALA A 156 8.79 -7.57 -17.23
C ALA A 156 8.52 -8.46 -16.02
N MET A 157 7.49 -8.15 -15.22
CA MET A 157 7.14 -8.97 -14.06
C MET A 157 6.69 -10.37 -14.48
N ASN A 158 5.91 -10.49 -15.56
CA ASN A 158 5.53 -11.77 -16.14
C ASN A 158 6.75 -12.57 -16.63
N TRP A 159 7.71 -11.90 -17.25
CA TRP A 159 8.92 -12.56 -17.75
C TRP A 159 9.87 -13.00 -16.63
N LEU A 160 10.00 -12.20 -15.57
CA LEU A 160 10.84 -12.55 -14.43
C LEU A 160 10.20 -13.66 -13.57
N ARG A 161 8.88 -13.70 -13.47
CA ARG A 161 8.14 -14.64 -12.62
C ARG A 161 7.82 -15.93 -13.38
N GLN A 162 8.55 -17.00 -13.08
CA GLN A 162 8.30 -18.32 -13.69
C GLN A 162 7.05 -19.03 -13.13
N LYS A 163 6.68 -18.76 -11.87
CA LYS A 163 5.48 -19.31 -11.23
C LYS A 163 4.89 -18.30 -10.24
N ASN A 164 3.56 -18.25 -10.17
CA ASN A 164 2.86 -17.45 -9.18
C ASN A 164 3.01 -18.08 -7.79
N SER A 165 3.68 -17.37 -6.89
CA SER A 165 3.71 -17.67 -5.46
C SER A 165 2.42 -17.16 -4.80
N PRO A 166 1.83 -17.92 -3.86
CA PRO A 166 0.69 -17.43 -3.10
C PRO A 166 1.10 -16.23 -2.24
N ILE A 167 0.17 -15.30 -2.06
CA ILE A 167 0.32 -14.26 -1.03
C ILE A 167 -0.15 -14.85 0.30
N ARG A 168 0.70 -14.74 1.32
CA ARG A 168 0.41 -15.12 2.69
C ARG A 168 0.80 -13.99 3.64
N ILE A 169 -0.19 -13.39 4.29
CA ILE A 169 0.03 -12.35 5.29
C ILE A 169 -0.82 -12.71 6.50
N ASN A 170 -0.18 -12.80 7.66
CA ASN A 170 -0.81 -13.14 8.92
C ASN A 170 -0.97 -11.89 9.78
N GLY A 171 -2.09 -11.73 10.46
CA GLY A 171 -2.33 -10.65 11.43
C GLY A 171 -3.36 -11.08 12.47
N VAL A 172 -4.28 -10.19 12.83
CA VAL A 172 -5.45 -10.56 13.64
C VAL A 172 -6.33 -11.53 12.84
N ASP A 173 -6.44 -11.29 11.54
CA ASP A 173 -7.00 -12.21 10.56
C ASP A 173 -5.87 -12.78 9.68
N ASP A 174 -6.14 -13.86 8.94
CA ASP A 174 -5.19 -14.45 7.99
C ASP A 174 -5.62 -14.20 6.55
N LEU A 175 -4.67 -13.76 5.71
CA LEU A 175 -4.82 -13.69 4.26
C LEU A 175 -3.94 -14.75 3.60
N TYR A 176 -4.59 -15.66 2.87
CA TYR A 176 -3.94 -16.60 1.95
C TYR A 176 -4.67 -16.54 0.60
N THR A 177 -3.94 -16.29 -0.49
CA THR A 177 -4.53 -16.30 -1.84
C THR A 177 -3.55 -16.85 -2.88
N THR A 178 -4.03 -17.80 -3.68
CA THR A 178 -3.34 -18.30 -4.88
C THR A 178 -3.76 -17.57 -6.15
N ASP A 179 -4.86 -16.82 -6.09
CA ASP A 179 -5.32 -15.92 -7.14
C ASP A 179 -4.43 -14.67 -7.13
N PHE A 180 -3.35 -14.74 -7.92
CA PHE A 180 -2.29 -13.74 -7.95
C PHE A 180 -2.48 -12.75 -9.09
N SER A 181 -2.27 -11.46 -8.83
CA SER A 181 -2.24 -10.41 -9.84
C SER A 181 -0.99 -9.56 -9.70
N ASN A 182 -0.33 -9.24 -10.83
CA ASN A 182 0.77 -8.26 -10.85
C ASN A 182 0.33 -6.84 -10.46
N MET A 183 -0.98 -6.60 -10.37
CA MET A 183 -1.56 -5.35 -9.87
C MET A 183 -1.55 -5.28 -8.33
N PHE A 184 -1.19 -6.33 -7.60
CA PHE A 184 -1.20 -6.31 -6.12
C PHE A 184 -0.33 -5.19 -5.53
N GLN A 185 0.72 -4.78 -6.23
CA GLN A 185 1.53 -3.63 -5.85
C GLN A 185 0.75 -2.30 -5.83
N SER A 186 -0.32 -2.17 -6.64
CA SER A 186 -1.17 -0.98 -6.72
C SER A 186 -2.06 -0.77 -5.49
N CYS A 187 -2.09 -1.72 -4.54
CA CYS A 187 -2.76 -1.47 -3.26
C CYS A 187 -2.03 -0.41 -2.44
N ASN A 188 -0.73 -0.25 -2.67
CA ASN A 188 0.15 0.55 -1.83
C ASN A 188 0.15 2.00 -2.31
N THR A 189 -0.04 2.94 -1.38
CA THR A 189 0.32 4.35 -1.58
C THR A 189 1.29 4.81 -0.49
N SER A 190 2.05 5.87 -0.77
CA SER A 190 3.12 6.36 0.07
C SER A 190 3.23 7.89 0.04
N PHE A 191 3.87 8.44 1.08
CA PHE A 191 4.33 9.83 1.10
C PHE A 191 5.86 9.82 1.13
N GLN A 192 6.47 9.90 -0.04
CA GLN A 192 7.90 9.64 -0.20
C GLN A 192 8.68 10.94 0.01
N ILE A 193 9.71 10.92 0.87
CA ILE A 193 10.47 12.12 1.23
C ILE A 193 11.88 12.06 0.66
N HIS A 194 12.31 13.14 0.05
CA HIS A 194 13.64 13.28 -0.53
C HIS A 194 14.45 14.25 0.31
N TYR A 195 15.68 13.87 0.64
CA TYR A 195 16.63 14.71 1.33
C TYR A 195 17.92 14.79 0.51
N GLN A 196 18.27 15.99 0.03
CA GLN A 196 19.55 16.23 -0.62
C GLN A 196 20.66 16.19 0.44
N VAL A 197 21.65 15.32 0.23
CA VAL A 197 22.68 15.00 1.21
C VAL A 197 24.03 15.47 0.69
N ASN A 198 24.87 16.00 1.59
CA ASN A 198 26.28 16.24 1.29
C ASN A 198 26.93 14.92 0.84
N PRO A 199 27.52 14.85 -0.37
CA PRO A 199 28.19 13.65 -0.88
C PRO A 199 29.18 13.01 0.10
N ASP A 200 29.86 13.82 0.91
CA ASP A 200 30.90 13.36 1.83
C ASP A 200 30.30 12.60 3.05
N ASP A 201 29.03 12.87 3.39
CA ASP A 201 28.31 12.22 4.51
C ASP A 201 27.38 11.10 4.02
N PHE A 202 27.31 10.84 2.71
CA PHE A 202 26.23 10.08 2.09
C PHE A 202 26.06 8.68 2.68
N ILE A 203 27.17 7.94 2.83
CA ILE A 203 27.14 6.56 3.35
C ILE A 203 26.71 6.52 4.81
N ALA A 204 27.22 7.44 5.65
CA ALA A 204 26.84 7.51 7.05
C ALA A 204 25.34 7.82 7.20
N LYS A 205 24.83 8.80 6.45
CA LYS A 205 23.41 9.16 6.46
C LYS A 205 22.52 8.05 5.86
N TYR A 206 22.95 7.38 4.80
CA TYR A 206 22.20 6.26 4.21
C TYR A 206 22.05 5.11 5.21
N ASN A 207 23.15 4.69 5.85
CA ASN A 207 23.11 3.65 6.87
C ASN A 207 22.29 4.08 8.09
N PHE A 208 22.38 5.35 8.50
CA PHE A 208 21.56 5.87 9.58
C PHE A 208 20.07 5.86 9.24
N SER A 209 19.70 6.25 8.02
CA SER A 209 18.32 6.17 7.51
C SER A 209 17.77 4.74 7.58
N GLN A 210 18.58 3.74 7.22
CA GLN A 210 18.19 2.33 7.35
C GLN A 210 17.99 1.93 8.82
N ALA A 211 18.87 2.37 9.74
CA ALA A 211 18.73 2.01 11.14
C ALA A 211 17.49 2.63 11.81
N ILE A 212 17.18 3.89 11.52
CA ILE A 212 16.00 4.59 12.06
C ILE A 212 14.69 4.22 11.33
N ALA A 213 14.76 3.44 10.24
CA ALA A 213 13.59 3.03 9.47
C ALA A 213 12.48 2.43 10.34
N ALA A 214 12.85 1.56 11.28
CA ALA A 214 11.90 0.87 12.14
C ALA A 214 11.18 1.78 13.15
N PRO A 215 11.86 2.57 14.00
CA PRO A 215 11.18 3.50 14.92
C PRO A 215 10.40 4.59 14.18
N VAL A 216 10.90 5.07 13.04
CA VAL A 216 10.14 6.02 12.20
C VAL A 216 8.87 5.37 11.67
N LEU A 217 8.95 4.16 11.10
CA LEU A 217 7.76 3.47 10.60
C LEU A 217 6.76 3.15 11.72
N ALA A 218 7.23 2.73 12.89
CA ALA A 218 6.37 2.41 14.03
C ALA A 218 5.46 3.59 14.41
N ALA A 219 6.00 4.82 14.43
CA ALA A 219 5.25 6.04 14.72
C ALA A 219 4.27 6.46 13.61
N CYS A 220 4.38 5.90 12.41
CA CYS A 220 3.72 6.41 11.21
C CYS A 220 2.83 5.37 10.51
N THR A 221 2.61 4.19 11.09
CA THR A 221 1.87 3.10 10.43
C THR A 221 0.45 3.49 10.00
N ASN A 222 0.07 3.16 8.76
CA ASN A 222 -1.24 3.53 8.18
C ASN A 222 -1.72 2.57 7.06
N SER A 223 -1.55 1.25 7.21
CA SER A 223 -2.07 0.25 6.27
C SER A 223 -2.49 -1.06 6.96
N ALA A 224 -3.44 -0.95 7.87
CA ALA A 224 -3.90 -2.02 8.76
C ALA A 224 -4.66 -3.19 8.07
N THR A 225 -5.31 -2.93 6.93
CA THR A 225 -6.28 -3.86 6.34
C THR A 225 -6.04 -4.09 4.85
N LEU A 226 -6.36 -5.30 4.37
CA LEU A 226 -6.36 -5.65 2.94
C LEU A 226 -7.45 -6.69 2.67
N PHE A 227 -8.28 -6.46 1.64
CA PHE A 227 -9.37 -7.37 1.25
C PHE A 227 -10.32 -7.73 2.40
N GLY A 228 -10.60 -6.76 3.28
CA GLY A 228 -11.45 -6.96 4.46
C GLY A 228 -10.82 -7.81 5.57
N LYS A 229 -9.49 -7.98 5.59
CA LYS A 229 -8.76 -8.67 6.65
C LYS A 229 -7.87 -7.69 7.40
N ARG A 230 -7.85 -7.78 8.73
CA ARG A 230 -6.95 -7.06 9.63
C ARG A 230 -5.60 -7.77 9.69
N LEU A 231 -4.57 -7.15 9.12
CA LEU A 231 -3.28 -7.77 8.90
C LEU A 231 -2.20 -7.09 9.75
N TRP A 232 -1.14 -6.56 9.14
CA TRP A 232 -0.05 -5.88 9.85
C TRP A 232 -0.42 -4.41 10.06
N HIS A 233 0.17 -3.75 11.06
CA HIS A 233 0.06 -2.29 11.17
C HIS A 233 0.58 -1.60 9.89
N GLU A 234 1.57 -2.17 9.21
CA GLU A 234 2.01 -1.74 7.89
C GLU A 234 2.03 -2.90 6.90
N THR A 235 0.84 -3.28 6.42
CA THR A 235 0.66 -4.40 5.47
C THR A 235 1.37 -4.16 4.15
N ARG A 236 1.58 -2.90 3.73
CA ARG A 236 2.33 -2.58 2.51
C ARG A 236 3.70 -3.26 2.43
N ILE A 237 4.41 -3.38 3.57
CA ILE A 237 5.74 -4.00 3.60
C ILE A 237 5.67 -5.45 3.14
N ALA A 238 4.77 -6.25 3.74
CA ALA A 238 4.61 -7.66 3.41
C ALA A 238 4.00 -7.87 2.02
N LEU A 239 2.98 -7.07 1.68
CA LEU A 239 2.28 -7.17 0.41
C LEU A 239 3.23 -6.87 -0.75
N PHE A 240 3.96 -5.76 -0.69
CA PHE A 240 4.79 -5.34 -1.80
C PHE A 240 5.97 -6.29 -2.02
N GLU A 241 6.60 -6.77 -0.94
CA GLU A 241 7.67 -7.78 -1.01
C GLU A 241 7.19 -9.04 -1.75
N GLN A 242 6.02 -9.58 -1.41
CA GLN A 242 5.47 -10.78 -2.05
C GLN A 242 4.90 -10.51 -3.46
N ALA A 243 4.32 -9.33 -3.68
CA ALA A 243 3.69 -8.93 -4.94
C ALA A 243 4.71 -8.78 -6.09
N VAL A 244 5.97 -8.47 -5.80
CA VAL A 244 7.04 -8.38 -6.82
C VAL A 244 8.18 -9.36 -6.58
N ASP A 245 7.95 -10.40 -5.77
CA ASP A 245 8.88 -11.51 -5.62
C ASP A 245 8.97 -12.31 -6.93
N THR A 246 10.12 -12.25 -7.58
CA THR A 246 10.42 -12.95 -8.83
C THR A 246 11.37 -14.13 -8.65
N ARG A 247 11.64 -14.57 -7.41
CA ARG A 247 12.54 -15.71 -7.15
C ARG A 247 11.91 -17.03 -7.60
N GLU A 248 12.75 -17.96 -8.06
CA GLU A 248 12.33 -19.33 -8.39
C GLU A 248 12.04 -20.15 -7.13
N SER A 249 11.03 -21.02 -7.16
CA SER A 249 10.64 -21.87 -6.01
C SER A 249 11.71 -22.87 -5.58
N THR A 250 12.69 -23.16 -6.44
CA THR A 250 13.86 -24.02 -6.16
C THR A 250 15.03 -23.24 -5.57
N ALA A 251 14.98 -21.91 -5.53
CA ALA A 251 16.07 -21.03 -5.11
C ALA A 251 16.07 -20.75 -3.59
N HIS A 252 16.05 -21.81 -2.78
CA HIS A 252 16.26 -21.74 -1.33
C HIS A 252 17.62 -21.13 -0.93
N LEU A 253 18.51 -20.88 -1.89
CA LEU A 253 19.86 -20.36 -1.71
C LEU A 253 20.07 -18.90 -2.18
N SER A 254 19.06 -18.25 -2.80
CA SER A 254 19.23 -16.90 -3.38
C SER A 254 18.28 -15.87 -2.73
N GLU A 255 18.51 -15.55 -1.46
CA GLU A 255 17.80 -14.45 -0.77
C GLU A 255 18.07 -13.06 -1.42
N ASP A 256 19.16 -12.92 -2.17
CA ASP A 256 19.70 -11.63 -2.63
C ASP A 256 19.00 -10.99 -3.85
N ASN A 257 17.97 -11.61 -4.43
CA ASN A 257 17.37 -11.16 -5.69
C ASN A 257 15.96 -10.54 -5.56
N LEU A 258 15.50 -10.22 -4.35
CA LEU A 258 14.24 -9.50 -4.15
C LEU A 258 14.36 -8.05 -4.68
N ARG A 259 13.41 -7.64 -5.53
CA ARG A 259 13.37 -6.29 -6.11
C ARG A 259 12.78 -5.23 -5.19
N VAL A 260 12.28 -5.60 -4.02
CA VAL A 260 11.92 -4.68 -2.92
C VAL A 260 12.84 -4.96 -1.72
N PRO A 261 14.17 -4.74 -1.83
CA PRO A 261 15.05 -5.06 -0.74
C PRO A 261 15.05 -3.95 0.31
N PHE A 262 15.03 -4.32 1.59
CA PHE A 262 15.53 -3.45 2.65
C PHE A 262 17.07 -3.36 2.60
N GLY A 263 17.72 -4.45 2.19
CA GLY A 263 19.17 -4.63 2.11
C GLY A 263 19.59 -5.93 2.82
N SER A 264 20.87 -6.30 2.68
CA SER A 264 21.50 -7.44 3.39
C SER A 264 22.79 -7.06 4.13
N LYS A 265 23.26 -5.82 3.97
CA LYS A 265 24.47 -5.29 4.59
C LYS A 265 24.41 -3.77 4.63
N TRP A 266 25.15 -3.18 5.57
CA TRP A 266 25.41 -1.74 5.58
C TRP A 266 26.16 -1.32 4.31
N ALA A 267 25.80 -0.16 3.75
CA ALA A 267 26.51 0.45 2.64
C ALA A 267 27.95 0.82 3.07
N LYS A 268 28.89 0.73 2.12
CA LYS A 268 30.32 0.98 2.33
C LYS A 268 30.86 1.87 1.21
N ASN A 269 32.01 2.50 1.47
CA ASN A 269 32.84 3.22 0.51
C ASN A 269 32.16 4.43 -0.15
N SER A 270 31.28 4.24 -1.13
CA SER A 270 30.63 5.32 -1.88
C SER A 270 29.26 4.90 -2.45
N VAL A 271 28.48 5.89 -2.88
CA VAL A 271 27.21 5.64 -3.59
C VAL A 271 27.41 4.89 -4.91
N VAL A 272 28.59 4.99 -5.53
CA VAL A 272 28.91 4.25 -6.76
C VAL A 272 29.00 2.76 -6.46
N ASP A 273 29.64 2.36 -5.35
CA ASP A 273 29.71 0.96 -4.93
C ASP A 273 28.30 0.37 -4.71
N MET A 274 27.35 1.17 -4.20
CA MET A 274 25.96 0.74 -4.03
C MET A 274 25.29 0.43 -5.37
N PHE A 275 25.48 1.28 -6.38
CA PHE A 275 24.90 1.04 -7.70
C PHE A 275 25.62 -0.08 -8.46
N GLU A 276 26.93 -0.24 -8.28
CA GLU A 276 27.70 -1.37 -8.83
C GLU A 276 27.25 -2.71 -8.21
N ASP A 277 27.04 -2.74 -6.88
CA ASP A 277 26.46 -3.90 -6.18
C ASP A 277 25.07 -4.25 -6.74
N ASP A 278 24.25 -3.24 -7.05
CA ASP A 278 22.92 -3.45 -7.64
C ASP A 278 23.00 -3.98 -9.06
N LEU A 279 23.89 -3.41 -9.88
CA LEU A 279 24.13 -3.86 -11.25
C LEU A 279 24.66 -5.30 -11.31
N ALA A 280 25.41 -5.74 -10.30
CA ALA A 280 25.89 -7.12 -10.18
C ALA A 280 24.78 -8.11 -9.78
N LYS A 281 23.73 -7.64 -9.08
CA LYS A 281 22.67 -8.50 -8.53
C LYS A 281 21.43 -8.58 -9.43
N PHE A 282 21.01 -7.45 -10.00
CA PHE A 282 19.69 -7.35 -10.63
C PHE A 282 19.76 -7.40 -12.15
N LYS A 283 18.93 -8.27 -12.74
CA LYS A 283 18.75 -8.35 -14.19
C LYS A 283 18.22 -7.03 -14.77
N ILE A 284 18.74 -6.59 -15.90
CA ILE A 284 18.23 -5.38 -16.59
C ILE A 284 17.05 -5.79 -17.48
N PHE A 285 15.90 -5.14 -17.30
CA PHE A 285 14.69 -5.45 -18.09
C PHE A 285 13.96 -4.21 -18.63
N LEU A 286 14.38 -3.00 -18.23
CA LEU A 286 13.91 -1.74 -18.80
C LEU A 286 15.08 -1.00 -19.44
N ARG A 287 14.80 -0.30 -20.53
CA ARG A 287 15.67 0.75 -21.04
C ARG A 287 14.88 2.00 -21.39
N HIS A 288 15.57 3.13 -21.45
CA HIS A 288 14.97 4.38 -21.93
C HIS A 288 14.72 4.30 -23.44
N THR A 289 13.55 4.75 -23.92
CA THR A 289 13.20 4.69 -25.36
C THR A 289 13.98 5.68 -26.22
N LYS A 290 14.49 6.75 -25.59
CA LYS A 290 15.42 7.72 -26.20
C LYS A 290 16.75 7.65 -25.48
N ALA A 291 17.74 6.89 -25.98
CA ALA A 291 19.03 6.81 -25.31
C ALA A 291 19.62 8.23 -25.14
N ASP A 292 19.78 8.70 -23.89
CA ASP A 292 20.59 9.87 -23.61
C ASP A 292 22.06 9.44 -23.67
N ASP A 293 22.87 10.20 -24.39
CA ASP A 293 24.28 9.89 -24.59
C ASP A 293 25.11 10.69 -23.57
N SER A 294 25.16 10.17 -22.35
CA SER A 294 25.98 10.73 -21.25
C SER A 294 27.44 10.92 -21.68
N LYS A 295 27.96 10.08 -22.58
CA LYS A 295 29.33 10.22 -23.11
C LYS A 295 29.47 11.43 -24.01
N LYS A 296 28.48 11.70 -24.87
CA LYS A 296 28.44 12.90 -25.71
C LYS A 296 28.29 14.17 -24.87
N GLN A 297 27.40 14.18 -23.89
CA GLN A 297 27.22 15.29 -22.95
C GLN A 297 28.53 15.59 -22.20
N TRP A 298 29.14 14.55 -21.61
CA TRP A 298 30.38 14.70 -20.87
C TRP A 298 31.53 15.23 -21.72
N LYS A 299 31.68 14.73 -22.96
CA LYS A 299 32.70 15.22 -23.91
C LYS A 299 32.52 16.70 -24.28
N LYS A 300 31.30 17.22 -24.20
CA LYS A 300 31.00 18.66 -24.41
C LYS A 300 31.19 19.51 -23.15
N GLY A 301 31.54 18.89 -22.01
CA GLY A 301 31.64 19.58 -20.72
C GLY A 301 30.29 19.79 -20.01
N GLU A 302 29.22 19.18 -20.51
CA GLU A 302 27.88 19.23 -19.91
C GLU A 302 27.77 18.24 -18.73
N ILE A 303 26.85 18.49 -17.80
CA ILE A 303 26.55 17.58 -16.69
C ILE A 303 25.49 16.56 -17.16
N PRO A 304 25.82 15.26 -17.24
CA PRO A 304 24.89 14.26 -17.73
C PRO A 304 23.77 13.98 -16.73
N LYS A 305 22.57 13.66 -17.24
CA LYS A 305 21.41 13.31 -16.41
C LYS A 305 21.44 11.87 -15.89
N LEU A 306 22.31 11.02 -16.45
CA LEU A 306 22.47 9.60 -16.09
C LEU A 306 21.16 8.79 -16.21
N VAL A 307 20.41 9.00 -17.29
CA VAL A 307 19.05 8.45 -17.44
C VAL A 307 19.02 6.92 -17.45
N ASN A 308 20.10 6.26 -17.89
CA ASN A 308 20.12 4.79 -17.96
C ASN A 308 20.31 4.21 -16.57
N LEU A 309 21.18 4.82 -15.75
CA LEU A 309 21.30 4.51 -14.33
C LEU A 309 19.98 4.79 -13.59
N ASP A 310 19.30 5.91 -13.88
CA ASP A 310 18.01 6.24 -13.26
C ASP A 310 16.92 5.23 -13.62
N VAL A 311 16.80 4.83 -14.89
CA VAL A 311 15.86 3.77 -15.32
C VAL A 311 16.14 2.46 -14.58
N PHE A 312 17.42 2.05 -14.51
CA PHE A 312 17.81 0.84 -13.79
C PHE A 312 17.47 0.92 -12.30
N ASN A 313 17.84 2.02 -11.63
CA ASN A 313 17.54 2.26 -10.21
C ASN A 313 16.02 2.31 -9.94
N SER A 314 15.23 2.85 -10.88
CA SER A 314 13.76 2.90 -10.78
C SER A 314 13.10 1.51 -10.88
N SER A 315 13.82 0.50 -11.37
CA SER A 315 13.36 -0.90 -11.43
C SER A 315 13.68 -1.72 -10.16
N ILE A 316 14.28 -1.06 -9.16
CA ILE A 316 14.60 -1.61 -7.85
C ILE A 316 13.86 -0.77 -6.79
N PHE A 317 12.88 -1.38 -6.15
CA PHE A 317 11.92 -0.73 -5.26
C PHE A 317 12.43 -0.70 -3.81
N ARG A 318 13.63 -0.17 -3.61
CA ARG A 318 14.24 -0.05 -2.27
C ARG A 318 13.37 0.81 -1.35
N TRP A 319 13.23 0.41 -0.08
CA TRP A 319 12.54 1.22 0.93
C TRP A 319 13.30 2.52 1.29
N THR A 320 14.62 2.49 1.18
CA THR A 320 15.50 3.66 1.24
C THR A 320 16.37 3.66 -0.02
N ARG A 321 16.20 4.65 -0.88
CA ARG A 321 16.86 4.67 -2.20
C ARG A 321 17.89 5.78 -2.29
N ALA A 322 19.06 5.44 -2.84
CA ALA A 322 20.06 6.41 -3.24
C ALA A 322 19.71 6.94 -4.64
N CYS A 323 19.71 8.26 -4.81
CA CYS A 323 19.31 8.87 -6.06
C CYS A 323 20.33 9.94 -6.48
N TYR A 324 20.60 9.99 -7.78
CA TYR A 324 21.30 11.08 -8.44
C TYR A 324 20.27 12.02 -9.08
N GLY A 325 20.54 13.31 -9.09
CA GLY A 325 19.72 14.30 -9.76
C GLY A 325 20.53 15.48 -10.25
N VAL A 326 19.96 16.24 -11.18
CA VAL A 326 20.51 17.51 -11.66
C VAL A 326 19.42 18.57 -11.53
N LEU A 327 19.70 19.62 -10.76
CA LEU A 327 18.79 20.76 -10.57
C LEU A 327 19.57 22.05 -10.81
N ASP A 328 19.04 22.97 -11.60
CA ASP A 328 19.70 24.21 -12.01
C ASP A 328 21.12 23.99 -12.56
N GLY A 329 21.30 22.91 -13.33
CA GLY A 329 22.58 22.49 -13.91
C GLY A 329 23.59 21.92 -12.90
N LYS A 330 23.23 21.78 -11.61
CA LYS A 330 24.10 21.24 -10.57
C LYS A 330 23.77 19.78 -10.24
N PRO A 331 24.73 18.86 -10.36
CA PRO A 331 24.53 17.47 -9.94
C PRO A 331 24.51 17.36 -8.41
N HIS A 332 23.65 16.50 -7.88
CA HIS A 332 23.53 16.26 -6.45
C HIS A 332 23.15 14.80 -6.15
N LEU A 333 23.33 14.41 -4.88
CA LEU A 333 22.85 13.15 -4.35
C LEU A 333 21.72 13.40 -3.37
N ARG A 334 20.75 12.50 -3.36
CA ARG A 334 19.64 12.52 -2.41
C ARG A 334 19.33 11.13 -1.89
N ILE A 335 18.85 11.06 -0.66
CA ILE A 335 18.26 9.86 -0.07
C ILE A 335 16.75 10.03 -0.17
N GLU A 336 16.09 9.03 -0.73
CA GLU A 336 14.64 8.94 -0.87
C GLU A 336 14.12 7.93 0.16
N ASN A 337 13.31 8.40 1.10
CA ASN A 337 12.60 7.58 2.08
C ASN A 337 11.23 7.21 1.54
N ARG A 338 11.05 5.92 1.22
CA ARG A 338 9.84 5.36 0.61
C ARG A 338 9.03 4.52 1.59
N LEU A 339 9.40 4.52 2.87
CA LEU A 339 8.75 3.73 3.91
C LEU A 339 7.43 4.35 4.38
N LEU A 340 7.33 5.68 4.37
CA LEU A 340 6.20 6.37 4.97
C LEU A 340 4.92 6.10 4.16
N PRO A 341 3.83 5.66 4.83
CA PRO A 341 2.53 5.56 4.16
C PRO A 341 1.98 6.94 3.86
N SER A 342 1.09 6.99 2.88
CA SER A 342 0.22 8.14 2.64
C SER A 342 -0.68 8.40 3.85
N GLY A 343 -0.88 9.66 4.18
CA GLY A 343 -1.82 10.15 5.17
C GLY A 343 -1.55 9.74 6.63
N PRO A 344 -2.59 9.68 7.48
CA PRO A 344 -4.00 9.87 7.12
C PRO A 344 -4.43 11.34 6.99
N THR A 345 -3.57 12.30 7.36
CA THR A 345 -3.75 13.73 7.08
C THR A 345 -2.48 14.37 6.56
N ILE A 346 -2.64 15.54 5.92
CA ILE A 346 -1.53 16.40 5.52
C ILE A 346 -0.65 16.73 6.75
N LYS A 347 -1.26 17.03 7.91
CA LYS A 347 -0.50 17.33 9.13
C LYS A 347 0.34 16.15 9.59
N ASP A 348 -0.22 14.94 9.53
CA ASP A 348 0.51 13.73 9.87
C ASP A 348 1.68 13.47 8.90
N GLU A 349 1.49 13.69 7.60
CA GLU A 349 2.52 13.57 6.56
C GLU A 349 3.69 14.54 6.77
N ILE A 350 3.40 15.80 7.05
CA ILE A 350 4.42 16.81 7.34
C ILE A 350 5.10 16.54 8.68
N ALA A 351 4.37 16.05 9.69
CA ALA A 351 4.96 15.62 10.96
C ALA A 351 5.93 14.45 10.79
N ASN A 352 5.56 13.44 10.00
CA ASN A 352 6.41 12.31 9.69
C ASN A 352 7.69 12.75 8.96
N SER A 353 7.55 13.73 8.05
CA SER A 353 8.65 14.32 7.30
C SER A 353 9.60 15.10 8.21
N ALA A 354 9.08 15.96 9.09
CA ALA A 354 9.85 16.73 10.03
C ALA A 354 10.65 15.84 10.99
N PHE A 355 10.04 14.75 11.46
CA PHE A 355 10.73 13.78 12.30
C PHE A 355 11.88 13.09 11.58
N TRP A 356 11.65 12.53 10.40
CA TRP A 356 12.72 11.86 9.65
C TRP A 356 13.82 12.82 9.19
N LEU A 357 13.46 13.98 8.62
CA LEU A 357 14.43 14.98 8.16
C LEU A 357 15.24 15.58 9.32
N GLY A 358 14.59 15.83 10.46
CA GLY A 358 15.26 16.24 11.70
C GLY A 358 16.29 15.21 12.14
N LEU A 359 15.94 13.92 12.16
CA LEU A 359 16.89 12.85 12.48
C LEU A 359 18.07 12.84 11.50
N MET A 360 17.80 12.89 10.21
CA MET A 360 18.81 12.83 9.16
C MET A 360 19.78 14.02 9.19
N ASN A 361 19.32 15.19 9.61
CA ASN A 361 20.19 16.35 9.77
C ASN A 361 20.91 16.37 11.12
N GLY A 362 20.21 15.99 12.20
CA GLY A 362 20.72 15.98 13.57
C GLY A 362 21.57 14.77 13.93
N MET A 363 21.83 13.86 12.99
CA MET A 363 22.53 12.58 13.20
C MET A 363 23.78 12.76 14.09
N PRO A 364 23.74 12.27 15.34
CA PRO A 364 24.87 12.43 16.25
C PRO A 364 26.09 11.61 15.82
N LYS A 365 27.31 12.06 16.15
CA LYS A 365 28.57 11.32 15.89
C LYS A 365 28.56 9.87 16.37
N LYS A 366 27.80 9.54 17.43
CA LYS A 366 27.65 8.15 17.89
C LYS A 366 27.01 7.22 16.84
N TYR A 367 26.35 7.74 15.81
CA TYR A 367 25.72 6.97 14.74
C TYR A 367 26.49 7.00 13.40
N GLU A 368 27.51 7.84 13.25
CA GLU A 368 28.27 8.01 12.00
C GLU A 368 28.87 6.68 11.46
N ASN A 369 29.37 5.84 12.36
CA ASN A 369 29.87 4.50 12.03
C ASN A 369 28.96 3.40 12.61
N ILE A 370 27.66 3.44 12.25
CA ILE A 370 26.65 2.51 12.76
C ILE A 370 26.95 1.05 12.43
N SER A 371 27.64 0.79 11.33
CA SER A 371 28.00 -0.56 10.88
C SER A 371 28.90 -1.32 11.86
N SER A 372 29.66 -0.59 12.68
CA SER A 372 30.46 -1.15 13.78
C SER A 372 29.71 -1.29 15.11
N LYS A 373 28.50 -0.72 15.21
CA LYS A 373 27.76 -0.55 16.48
C LYS A 373 26.44 -1.30 16.52
N MET A 374 25.88 -1.64 15.36
CA MET A 374 24.62 -2.34 15.21
C MET A 374 24.74 -3.33 14.06
N ASP A 375 24.34 -4.57 14.33
CA ASP A 375 24.21 -5.57 13.28
C ASP A 375 23.14 -5.14 12.28
N PHE A 376 23.40 -5.30 10.98
CA PHE A 376 22.43 -4.99 9.93
C PHE A 376 21.15 -5.82 10.10
N GLU A 377 21.28 -7.07 10.55
CA GLU A 377 20.13 -7.94 10.80
C GLU A 377 19.21 -7.37 11.89
N TYR A 378 19.74 -6.59 12.83
CA TYR A 378 18.89 -5.91 13.81
C TYR A 378 18.03 -4.83 13.15
N ALA A 379 18.55 -4.07 12.19
CA ALA A 379 17.77 -3.07 11.47
C ALA A 379 16.65 -3.74 10.66
N LYS A 380 16.96 -4.84 9.96
CA LYS A 380 16.01 -5.63 9.17
C LYS A 380 14.90 -6.23 10.04
N VAL A 381 15.26 -6.90 11.13
CA VAL A 381 14.29 -7.48 12.07
C VAL A 381 13.45 -6.40 12.76
N ASN A 382 14.06 -5.28 13.14
CA ASN A 382 13.32 -4.16 13.73
C ASN A 382 12.28 -3.62 12.74
N LEU A 383 12.62 -3.46 11.46
CA LEU A 383 11.67 -2.99 10.44
C LEU A 383 10.47 -3.94 10.34
N LEU A 384 10.71 -5.25 10.23
CA LEU A 384 9.63 -6.24 10.15
C LEU A 384 8.74 -6.23 11.40
N LYS A 385 9.33 -6.04 12.59
CA LYS A 385 8.57 -5.92 13.83
C LYS A 385 7.74 -4.64 13.88
N ALA A 386 8.31 -3.50 13.48
CA ALA A 386 7.58 -2.22 13.41
C ALA A 386 6.43 -2.31 12.41
N ALA A 387 6.66 -2.93 11.25
CA ALA A 387 5.61 -3.16 10.27
C ALA A 387 4.49 -4.04 10.83
N ARG A 388 4.82 -5.12 11.56
CA ARG A 388 3.82 -6.03 12.15
C ARG A 388 3.03 -5.42 13.30
N TYR A 389 3.72 -4.78 14.24
CA TYR A 389 3.18 -4.45 15.57
C TYR A 389 3.13 -2.93 15.85
N GLY A 390 3.53 -2.09 14.90
CA GLY A 390 3.53 -0.64 15.10
C GLY A 390 4.34 -0.21 16.34
N LEU A 391 3.72 0.59 17.20
CA LEU A 391 4.33 1.12 18.43
C LEU A 391 4.50 0.08 19.54
N ASP A 392 3.80 -1.06 19.50
CA ASP A 392 3.89 -2.11 20.53
C ASP A 392 5.17 -2.96 20.46
N THR A 393 6.09 -2.60 19.57
CA THR A 393 7.34 -3.31 19.34
C THR A 393 8.45 -2.98 20.35
N GLN A 394 9.37 -3.93 20.53
CA GLN A 394 10.67 -3.72 21.13
C GLN A 394 11.80 -3.94 20.11
N PHE A 395 12.69 -2.96 20.03
CA PHE A 395 13.81 -2.94 19.11
C PHE A 395 15.08 -3.49 19.74
N ARG A 396 15.91 -4.12 18.91
CA ARG A 396 17.34 -4.36 19.21
C ARG A 396 18.13 -3.20 18.63
N TRP A 397 18.74 -2.39 19.48
CA TRP A 397 19.41 -1.16 19.08
C TRP A 397 20.93 -1.28 19.17
N LEU A 398 21.63 -0.16 19.39
CA LEU A 398 23.08 -0.11 19.53
C LEU A 398 23.60 -1.14 20.54
N LYS A 399 24.66 -1.87 20.16
CA LYS A 399 25.29 -2.94 20.95
C LYS A 399 24.31 -4.04 21.39
N GLY A 400 23.20 -4.23 20.66
CA GLY A 400 22.19 -5.25 20.94
C GLY A 400 21.25 -4.95 22.10
N LYS A 401 21.29 -3.72 22.67
CA LYS A 401 20.38 -3.33 23.76
C LYS A 401 18.93 -3.41 23.30
N ARG A 402 18.06 -3.98 24.14
CA ARG A 402 16.61 -3.96 23.91
C ARG A 402 16.01 -2.66 24.41
N ILE A 403 15.14 -2.04 23.62
CA ILE A 403 14.44 -0.79 23.97
C ILE A 403 13.02 -0.81 23.41
N LYS A 404 12.05 -0.30 24.17
CA LYS A 404 10.67 -0.11 23.67
C LYS A 404 10.65 0.96 22.59
N SER A 405 9.74 0.81 21.62
CA SER A 405 9.58 1.81 20.55
C SER A 405 9.33 3.21 21.12
N GLU A 406 8.35 3.33 22.02
CA GLU A 406 8.00 4.58 22.72
C GLU A 406 9.20 5.21 23.41
N ASP A 407 9.93 4.45 24.24
CA ASP A 407 11.10 4.95 24.96
C ASP A 407 12.20 5.46 24.00
N LEU A 408 12.49 4.72 22.93
CA LEU A 408 13.49 5.12 21.95
C LEU A 408 13.08 6.40 21.23
N ILE A 409 11.81 6.48 20.80
CA ILE A 409 11.31 7.63 20.06
C ILE A 409 11.28 8.87 20.96
N LEU A 410 10.63 8.79 22.11
CA LEU A 410 10.43 9.93 22.99
C LEU A 410 11.72 10.43 23.65
N LYS A 411 12.57 9.52 24.15
CA LYS A 411 13.72 9.89 24.99
C LYS A 411 15.01 10.13 24.20
N GLU A 412 15.11 9.59 22.99
CA GLU A 412 16.34 9.68 22.20
C GLU A 412 16.11 10.30 20.82
N LEU A 413 15.15 9.80 20.03
CA LEU A 413 15.02 10.22 18.63
C LEU A 413 14.36 11.59 18.47
N LEU A 414 13.30 11.90 19.21
CA LEU A 414 12.66 13.23 19.15
C LEU A 414 13.62 14.37 19.54
N PRO A 415 14.42 14.26 20.62
CA PRO A 415 15.45 15.25 20.92
C PRO A 415 16.49 15.43 19.80
N ILE A 416 16.91 14.33 19.16
CA ILE A 416 17.82 14.39 18.01
C ILE A 416 17.16 15.10 16.82
N ALA A 417 15.90 14.78 16.55
CA ALA A 417 15.15 15.38 15.46
C ALA A 417 15.00 16.88 15.66
N ALA A 418 14.58 17.32 16.86
CA ALA A 418 14.45 18.72 17.22
C ALA A 418 15.77 19.48 17.01
N LYS A 419 16.88 18.94 17.54
CA LYS A 419 18.21 19.54 17.37
C LYS A 419 18.61 19.64 15.89
N GLY A 420 18.33 18.61 15.11
CA GLY A 420 18.60 18.61 13.68
C GLY A 420 17.77 19.65 12.90
N LEU A 421 16.52 19.87 13.27
CA LEU A 421 15.70 20.93 12.68
C LEU A 421 16.18 22.33 13.09
N GLU A 422 16.59 22.51 14.34
CA GLU A 422 17.22 23.75 14.81
C GLU A 422 18.52 24.07 14.06
N ASP A 423 19.37 23.08 13.84
CA ASP A 423 20.63 23.23 13.11
C ASP A 423 20.39 23.61 11.63
N ALA A 424 19.28 23.14 11.05
CA ALA A 424 18.80 23.56 9.74
C ALA A 424 18.13 24.96 9.75
N LYS A 425 18.03 25.61 10.93
CA LYS A 425 17.36 26.89 11.15
C LYS A 425 15.88 26.86 10.76
N VAL A 426 15.22 25.72 10.94
CA VAL A 426 13.77 25.62 10.81
C VAL A 426 13.13 26.46 11.93
N HIS A 427 12.04 27.15 11.60
CA HIS A 427 11.33 27.98 12.57
C HIS A 427 10.83 27.16 13.74
N LYS A 428 11.12 27.63 14.96
CA LYS A 428 10.73 26.95 16.20
C LYS A 428 9.25 26.54 16.24
N ARG A 429 8.34 27.39 15.74
CA ARG A 429 6.91 27.06 15.65
C ARG A 429 6.63 25.76 14.88
N ASN A 430 7.36 25.49 13.79
CA ASN A 430 7.19 24.26 13.00
C ASN A 430 7.81 23.07 13.72
N ILE A 431 8.93 23.27 14.41
CA ILE A 431 9.54 22.22 15.25
C ILE A 431 8.55 21.79 16.33
N ASP A 432 8.05 22.75 17.10
CA ASP A 432 7.13 22.52 18.22
C ASP A 432 5.82 21.87 17.74
N GLU A 433 5.22 22.37 16.64
CA GLU A 433 3.98 21.81 16.08
C GLU A 433 4.16 20.38 15.57
N TYR A 434 5.06 20.17 14.63
CA TYR A 434 5.16 18.91 13.91
C TYR A 434 5.80 17.79 14.75
N LEU A 435 6.80 18.10 15.58
CA LEU A 435 7.35 17.10 16.51
C LEU A 435 6.40 16.85 17.69
N GLY A 436 5.60 17.84 18.10
CA GLY A 436 4.53 17.66 19.08
C GLY A 436 3.46 16.66 18.63
N ILE A 437 3.10 16.66 17.34
CA ILE A 437 2.20 15.64 16.75
C ILE A 437 2.78 14.24 16.92
N ILE A 438 4.08 14.04 16.60
CA ILE A 438 4.73 12.74 16.76
C ILE A 438 4.80 12.33 18.24
N GLU A 439 5.14 13.27 19.13
CA GLU A 439 5.17 13.02 20.57
C GLU A 439 3.82 12.54 21.09
N ASN A 440 2.74 13.25 20.77
CA ASN A 440 1.39 12.91 21.23
C ASN A 440 0.88 11.60 20.62
N ARG A 441 1.16 11.36 19.33
CA ARG A 441 0.83 10.10 18.66
C ARG A 441 1.53 8.90 19.31
N VAL A 442 2.80 9.05 19.66
CA VAL A 442 3.58 8.00 20.32
C VAL A 442 3.11 7.77 21.75
N LYS A 443 2.85 8.83 22.53
CA LYS A 443 2.33 8.72 23.91
C LYS A 443 0.95 8.09 23.98
N SER A 444 0.08 8.38 23.02
CA SER A 444 -1.29 7.83 22.96
C SER A 444 -1.35 6.42 22.35
N GLY A 445 -0.32 5.99 21.64
CA GLY A 445 -0.33 4.74 20.87
C GLY A 445 -1.20 4.78 19.61
N LYS A 446 -1.80 5.93 19.26
CA LYS A 446 -2.81 6.06 18.20
C LYS A 446 -2.18 6.41 16.84
N THR A 447 -1.71 5.41 16.10
CA THR A 447 -1.36 5.57 14.67
C THR A 447 -2.60 5.43 13.78
N GLY A 448 -2.49 5.73 12.49
CA GLY A 448 -3.59 5.51 11.54
C GLY A 448 -4.03 4.05 11.48
N SER A 449 -3.09 3.12 11.54
CA SER A 449 -3.41 1.70 11.64
C SER A 449 -4.08 1.30 12.94
N GLN A 450 -3.65 1.87 14.07
CA GLN A 450 -4.30 1.60 15.35
C GLN A 450 -5.74 2.13 15.35
N TRP A 451 -5.96 3.35 14.83
CA TRP A 451 -7.29 3.94 14.69
C TRP A 451 -8.20 3.07 13.79
N VAL A 452 -7.67 2.49 12.71
CA VAL A 452 -8.42 1.53 11.88
C VAL A 452 -8.81 0.28 12.66
N PHE A 453 -7.91 -0.30 13.46
CA PHE A 453 -8.24 -1.49 14.27
C PHE A 453 -9.26 -1.20 15.37
N ASP A 454 -9.15 -0.05 16.02
CA ASP A 454 -10.09 0.38 17.07
C ASP A 454 -11.48 0.64 16.46
N THR A 455 -11.53 1.33 15.32
CA THR A 455 -12.76 1.56 14.56
C THR A 455 -13.37 0.25 14.11
N TRP A 456 -12.58 -0.65 13.52
CA TRP A 456 -13.06 -1.96 13.09
C TRP A 456 -13.70 -2.75 14.23
N SER A 457 -13.06 -2.72 15.41
CA SER A 457 -13.56 -3.41 16.60
C SER A 457 -14.90 -2.85 17.09
N LYS A 458 -15.08 -1.53 17.02
CA LYS A 458 -16.34 -0.86 17.36
C LYS A 458 -17.46 -1.21 16.38
N LEU A 459 -17.16 -1.31 15.08
CA LEU A 459 -18.12 -1.62 14.01
C LEU A 459 -18.48 -3.11 13.87
N ASN A 460 -18.13 -3.97 14.82
CA ASN A 460 -18.40 -5.41 14.75
C ASN A 460 -19.90 -5.77 14.61
N GLY A 461 -20.82 -4.85 14.94
CA GLY A 461 -22.26 -5.03 14.80
C GLY A 461 -22.80 -4.92 13.37
N LEU A 462 -22.04 -4.35 12.43
CA LEU A 462 -22.50 -4.17 11.04
C LEU A 462 -22.51 -5.50 10.26
N SER A 463 -23.62 -5.78 9.58
CA SER A 463 -23.79 -6.95 8.72
C SER A 463 -22.79 -6.92 7.56
N GLY A 464 -21.82 -7.86 7.56
CA GLY A 464 -20.86 -8.08 6.48
C GLY A 464 -19.51 -7.36 6.60
N ASP A 465 -18.43 -8.03 6.19
CA ASP A 465 -17.05 -7.48 6.18
C ASP A 465 -16.93 -6.30 5.20
N ASN A 466 -17.71 -6.29 4.11
CA ASN A 466 -17.65 -5.26 3.08
C ASN A 466 -18.21 -3.92 3.56
N CYS A 467 -19.36 -3.92 4.26
CA CYS A 467 -19.91 -2.73 4.91
C CYS A 467 -18.89 -2.11 5.86
N ARG A 468 -18.25 -2.93 6.70
CA ARG A 468 -17.22 -2.47 7.64
C ARG A 468 -16.06 -1.78 6.92
N THR A 469 -15.54 -2.37 5.84
CA THR A 469 -14.43 -1.73 5.09
C THR A 469 -14.82 -0.37 4.51
N THR A 470 -16.01 -0.24 3.92
CA THR A 470 -16.47 1.03 3.35
C THR A 470 -16.77 2.07 4.42
N SER A 471 -17.32 1.64 5.56
CA SER A 471 -17.54 2.50 6.73
C SER A 471 -16.22 3.05 7.28
N VAL A 472 -15.19 2.21 7.44
CA VAL A 472 -13.86 2.66 7.86
C VAL A 472 -13.28 3.67 6.85
N THR A 473 -13.37 3.38 5.54
CA THR A 473 -12.92 4.31 4.50
C THR A 473 -13.68 5.65 4.55
N ALA A 474 -15.00 5.63 4.75
CA ALA A 474 -15.83 6.81 4.85
C ALA A 474 -15.48 7.67 6.08
N ALA A 475 -15.35 7.06 7.25
CA ALA A 475 -14.94 7.74 8.47
C ALA A 475 -13.53 8.32 8.34
N MET A 476 -12.60 7.58 7.73
CA MET A 476 -11.24 8.07 7.47
C MET A 476 -11.25 9.30 6.56
N LEU A 477 -12.06 9.29 5.48
CA LEU A 477 -12.20 10.45 4.60
C LEU A 477 -12.77 11.66 5.36
N LYS A 478 -13.81 11.46 6.17
CA LYS A 478 -14.42 12.53 6.97
C LYS A 478 -13.40 13.18 7.92
N ARG A 479 -12.67 12.38 8.70
CA ARG A 479 -11.63 12.88 9.62
C ARG A 479 -10.44 13.50 8.88
N GLN A 480 -10.10 12.97 7.69
CA GLN A 480 -9.09 13.56 6.82
C GLN A 480 -9.48 14.99 6.38
N GLU A 481 -10.75 15.23 6.07
CA GLU A 481 -11.26 16.55 5.68
C GLU A 481 -11.32 17.53 6.86
N GLU A 482 -11.55 17.06 8.09
CA GLU A 482 -11.44 17.86 9.32
C GLU A 482 -9.99 18.35 9.54
N GLY A 483 -9.00 17.54 9.16
CA GLY A 483 -7.59 17.94 9.06
C GLY A 483 -6.80 17.93 10.38
N SER A 484 -7.42 17.53 11.49
CA SER A 484 -6.73 17.25 12.76
C SER A 484 -5.83 16.01 12.63
N PRO A 485 -4.68 15.94 13.31
CA PRO A 485 -3.81 14.76 13.26
C PRO A 485 -4.49 13.53 13.87
N VAL A 486 -4.11 12.34 13.40
CA VAL A 486 -4.83 11.09 13.74
C VAL A 486 -4.93 10.74 15.21
N HIS A 487 -3.98 11.19 16.04
CA HIS A 487 -4.02 10.93 17.48
C HIS A 487 -5.16 11.67 18.20
N GLU A 488 -5.73 12.69 17.55
CA GLU A 488 -6.90 13.44 18.01
C GLU A 488 -8.22 12.89 17.44
N TRP A 489 -8.17 11.93 16.50
CA TRP A 489 -9.38 11.41 15.88
C TRP A 489 -10.22 10.60 16.87
N GLU A 490 -11.51 10.90 16.88
CA GLU A 490 -12.51 10.10 17.57
C GLU A 490 -12.85 8.85 16.76
N ILE A 491 -13.19 7.76 17.46
CA ILE A 491 -13.69 6.55 16.83
C ILE A 491 -15.15 6.78 16.44
N PRO A 492 -15.52 6.63 15.15
CA PRO A 492 -16.86 6.98 14.69
C PRO A 492 -17.95 6.16 15.38
N ASP A 493 -19.13 6.73 15.59
CA ASP A 493 -20.32 5.99 16.01
C ASP A 493 -20.96 5.24 14.83
N GLU A 494 -21.75 4.20 15.11
CA GLU A 494 -22.45 3.42 14.08
C GLU A 494 -23.41 4.27 13.23
N ASP A 495 -23.92 5.37 13.79
CA ASP A 495 -24.86 6.27 13.11
C ASP A 495 -24.18 7.27 12.17
N GLU A 496 -22.84 7.43 12.23
CA GLU A 496 -22.11 8.33 11.35
C GLU A 496 -22.09 7.86 9.88
N PHE A 497 -22.51 6.63 9.60
CA PHE A 497 -22.49 6.05 8.26
C PHE A 497 -23.78 6.35 7.49
N LYS A 498 -23.64 7.24 6.50
CA LYS A 498 -24.67 7.57 5.53
C LYS A 498 -24.57 6.63 4.32
N TYR A 499 -25.34 5.54 4.27
CA TYR A 499 -25.48 4.68 3.06
C TYR A 499 -26.34 5.36 1.98
N HIS A 500 -26.06 6.60 1.62
CA HIS A 500 -27.16 7.42 1.11
C HIS A 500 -27.49 7.35 -0.37
N GLN A 501 -26.67 6.77 -1.27
CA GLN A 501 -27.00 6.96 -2.69
C GLN A 501 -26.82 5.77 -3.65
N TYR A 502 -25.95 4.79 -3.38
CA TYR A 502 -25.74 3.69 -4.34
C TYR A 502 -25.43 2.37 -3.65
N ALA A 503 -26.50 1.68 -3.23
CA ALA A 503 -26.43 0.35 -2.65
C ALA A 503 -26.28 -0.71 -3.76
N ASN A 504 -25.07 -1.20 -3.97
CA ASN A 504 -24.83 -2.43 -4.73
C ASN A 504 -24.67 -3.63 -3.80
N VAL A 505 -25.00 -4.81 -4.31
CA VAL A 505 -24.94 -6.08 -3.57
C VAL A 505 -23.56 -6.32 -2.98
N GLY A 506 -22.50 -5.94 -3.68
CA GLY A 506 -21.12 -6.12 -3.25
C GLY A 506 -20.79 -5.43 -1.93
N GLN A 507 -21.50 -4.35 -1.57
CA GLN A 507 -21.30 -3.67 -0.28
C GLN A 507 -21.84 -4.48 0.89
N PHE A 508 -22.98 -5.15 0.71
CA PHE A 508 -23.72 -5.80 1.80
C PHE A 508 -23.57 -7.32 1.82
N MET A 509 -23.12 -7.92 0.73
CA MET A 509 -22.94 -9.36 0.66
C MET A 509 -21.96 -9.86 1.73
N SER A 510 -22.28 -11.02 2.29
CA SER A 510 -21.35 -11.76 3.13
C SER A 510 -20.25 -12.39 2.26
N THR A 511 -18.99 -12.17 2.64
CA THR A 511 -17.81 -12.71 1.93
C THR A 511 -17.02 -13.72 2.75
N SER A 512 -17.24 -13.77 4.06
CA SER A 512 -16.72 -14.81 4.94
C SER A 512 -17.66 -16.03 4.90
N LEU A 513 -17.54 -16.82 3.85
CA LEU A 513 -18.44 -17.92 3.55
C LEU A 513 -17.94 -19.24 4.13
N PHE A 514 -18.85 -20.01 4.70
CA PHE A 514 -18.68 -21.44 4.85
C PHE A 514 -19.17 -22.12 3.57
N THR A 515 -18.33 -22.90 2.90
CA THR A 515 -18.66 -23.59 1.65
C THR A 515 -18.34 -25.08 1.76
N VAL A 516 -19.00 -25.88 0.92
CA VAL A 516 -18.77 -27.32 0.78
C VAL A 516 -18.50 -27.68 -0.68
N LYS A 517 -18.05 -28.89 -0.94
CA LYS A 517 -17.82 -29.44 -2.27
C LYS A 517 -18.95 -30.39 -2.67
N GLU A 518 -19.10 -30.58 -3.98
CA GLU A 518 -20.11 -31.45 -4.59
C GLU A 518 -20.08 -32.90 -4.07
N ASP A 519 -18.88 -33.40 -3.77
CA ASP A 519 -18.65 -34.77 -3.30
C ASP A 519 -18.58 -34.91 -1.77
N ASP A 520 -18.76 -33.82 -1.01
CA ASP A 520 -18.79 -33.89 0.46
C ASP A 520 -20.02 -34.70 0.93
N LEU A 521 -19.89 -35.34 2.10
CA LEU A 521 -20.99 -36.11 2.69
C LEU A 521 -22.12 -35.19 3.11
N LEU A 522 -23.35 -35.54 2.72
CA LEU A 522 -24.52 -34.73 3.00
C LEU A 522 -24.78 -34.61 4.52
N ASP A 523 -24.66 -35.71 5.27
CA ASP A 523 -24.92 -35.73 6.72
C ASP A 523 -23.96 -34.82 7.51
N GLN A 524 -22.67 -34.81 7.13
CA GLN A 524 -21.68 -33.91 7.73
C GLN A 524 -21.98 -32.45 7.38
N THR A 525 -22.46 -32.21 6.17
CA THR A 525 -22.88 -30.89 5.70
C THR A 525 -24.09 -30.39 6.49
N VAL A 526 -25.11 -31.23 6.68
CA VAL A 526 -26.29 -30.95 7.51
C VAL A 526 -25.88 -30.63 8.95
N PHE A 527 -25.05 -31.46 9.57
CA PHE A 527 -24.52 -31.21 10.91
C PHE A 527 -23.84 -29.83 11.00
N SER A 528 -23.01 -29.49 10.02
CA SER A 528 -22.31 -28.21 9.97
C SER A 528 -23.27 -27.03 9.84
N MET A 529 -24.29 -27.14 8.97
CA MET A 529 -25.35 -26.12 8.83
C MET A 529 -26.12 -25.92 10.13
N ILE A 530 -26.51 -26.99 10.82
CA ILE A 530 -27.21 -26.91 12.12
C ILE A 530 -26.32 -26.24 13.17
N LYS A 531 -25.09 -26.72 13.35
CA LYS A 531 -24.17 -26.20 14.38
C LYS A 531 -23.78 -24.75 14.15
N LYS A 532 -23.72 -24.31 12.89
CA LYS A 532 -23.41 -22.92 12.52
C LYS A 532 -24.65 -22.05 12.29
N ASN A 533 -25.85 -22.59 12.50
CA ASN A 533 -27.13 -21.93 12.25
C ASN A 533 -27.25 -21.31 10.84
N LEU A 534 -26.83 -22.07 9.82
CA LEU A 534 -26.82 -21.62 8.41
C LEU A 534 -28.11 -22.06 7.70
N ASN A 535 -28.77 -21.12 7.02
CA ASN A 535 -29.94 -21.41 6.18
C ASN A 535 -29.56 -21.74 4.73
N TYR A 536 -28.40 -21.24 4.28
CA TYR A 536 -27.91 -21.37 2.91
C TYR A 536 -26.44 -21.73 2.94
N LEU A 537 -26.03 -22.62 2.03
CA LEU A 537 -24.66 -23.09 1.95
C LEU A 537 -24.23 -23.19 0.49
N PRO A 538 -23.38 -22.28 0.00
CA PRO A 538 -22.84 -22.36 -1.34
C PRO A 538 -21.93 -23.58 -1.51
N VAL A 539 -22.08 -24.23 -2.65
CA VAL A 539 -21.24 -25.35 -3.08
C VAL A 539 -20.22 -24.84 -4.08
N ALA A 540 -18.94 -25.02 -3.80
CA ALA A 540 -17.85 -24.52 -4.66
C ALA A 540 -16.78 -25.60 -4.90
N ASP A 541 -16.14 -25.55 -6.07
CA ASP A 541 -15.01 -26.44 -6.37
C ASP A 541 -13.70 -25.97 -5.70
N LYS A 542 -12.61 -26.73 -5.90
CA LYS A 542 -11.30 -26.41 -5.32
C LYS A 542 -10.74 -25.09 -5.85
N GLU A 543 -11.16 -24.71 -7.04
CA GLU A 543 -10.79 -23.47 -7.70
C GLU A 543 -11.67 -22.29 -7.22
N GLY A 544 -12.72 -22.55 -6.43
CA GLY A 544 -13.65 -21.52 -5.90
C GLY A 544 -14.76 -21.12 -6.88
N ASN A 545 -14.97 -21.89 -7.95
CA ASN A 545 -16.13 -21.67 -8.82
C ASN A 545 -17.40 -22.16 -8.13
N LEU A 546 -18.48 -21.38 -8.24
CA LEU A 546 -19.79 -21.79 -7.74
C LEU A 546 -20.33 -22.96 -8.55
N LYS A 547 -20.76 -24.03 -7.87
CA LYS A 547 -21.33 -25.26 -8.44
C LYS A 547 -22.79 -25.46 -8.08
N GLY A 548 -23.23 -24.91 -6.95
CA GLY A 548 -24.60 -25.02 -6.53
C GLY A 548 -24.89 -24.29 -5.22
N LEU A 549 -26.12 -24.42 -4.75
CA LEU A 549 -26.58 -23.89 -3.47
C LEU A 549 -27.38 -24.96 -2.74
N LEU A 550 -27.05 -25.18 -1.47
CA LEU A 550 -27.82 -26.02 -0.58
C LEU A 550 -28.63 -25.13 0.37
N THR A 551 -29.91 -25.42 0.51
CA THR A 551 -30.81 -24.68 1.41
C THR A 551 -31.30 -25.56 2.55
N LYS A 552 -31.56 -24.97 3.72
CA LYS A 552 -32.11 -25.68 4.87
C LYS A 552 -33.47 -26.32 4.56
N THR A 553 -34.28 -25.70 3.68
CA THR A 553 -35.56 -26.27 3.22
C THR A 553 -35.36 -27.60 2.49
N GLN A 554 -34.42 -27.66 1.54
CA GLN A 554 -34.08 -28.91 0.84
C GLN A 554 -33.60 -30.00 1.81
N MET A 555 -32.95 -29.63 2.92
CA MET A 555 -32.52 -30.59 3.94
C MET A 555 -33.69 -31.12 4.77
N LEU A 556 -34.68 -30.29 5.07
CA LEU A 556 -35.91 -30.70 5.77
C LEU A 556 -36.74 -31.64 4.91
N GLU A 557 -36.86 -31.37 3.61
CA GLU A 557 -37.59 -32.22 2.64
C GLU A 557 -37.00 -33.62 2.49
N GLN A 558 -35.71 -33.81 2.81
CA GLN A 558 -35.05 -35.12 2.75
C GLN A 558 -35.16 -35.92 4.06
N GLU A 559 -35.86 -35.41 5.09
CA GLU A 559 -36.01 -36.04 6.41
C GLU A 559 -34.69 -36.38 7.15
N ILE A 560 -33.58 -35.71 6.81
CA ILE A 560 -32.22 -36.01 7.31
C ILE A 560 -31.95 -35.44 8.74
N PHE A 561 -32.98 -34.93 9.42
CA PHE A 561 -32.81 -34.29 10.74
C PHE A 561 -32.87 -35.24 11.94
N ASP A 562 -33.22 -36.52 11.74
CA ASP A 562 -33.21 -37.49 12.84
C ASP A 562 -31.82 -38.10 13.06
N THR A 563 -30.99 -37.41 13.84
CA THR A 563 -29.67 -37.91 14.25
C THR A 563 -29.71 -39.18 15.11
N SER A 564 -30.89 -39.66 15.51
CA SER A 564 -31.04 -40.90 16.29
C SER A 564 -31.04 -42.18 15.46
N ASN A 565 -31.24 -42.06 14.14
CA ASN A 565 -31.15 -43.18 13.18
C ASN A 565 -30.11 -42.84 12.09
N VAL A 566 -28.82 -42.99 12.44
CA VAL A 566 -27.72 -42.95 11.47
C VAL A 566 -27.71 -44.24 10.66
N GLU A 567 -28.77 -44.52 9.91
CA GLU A 567 -28.63 -45.40 8.75
C GLU A 567 -27.79 -44.67 7.71
N LYS A 568 -26.79 -45.38 7.17
CA LYS A 568 -25.77 -44.88 6.25
C LYS A 568 -26.37 -44.20 5.01
N SER A 569 -26.69 -42.92 5.10
CA SER A 569 -26.92 -42.07 3.94
C SER A 569 -25.56 -41.83 3.27
N ALA A 570 -25.25 -42.61 2.23
CA ALA A 570 -24.08 -42.38 1.38
C ALA A 570 -24.28 -41.21 0.39
N LYS A 571 -25.33 -40.39 0.59
CA LYS A 571 -25.66 -39.27 -0.29
C LYS A 571 -24.60 -38.19 -0.19
N LYS A 572 -24.30 -37.60 -1.34
CA LYS A 572 -23.39 -36.48 -1.48
C LYS A 572 -24.17 -35.18 -1.64
N VAL A 573 -23.50 -34.06 -1.42
CA VAL A 573 -24.09 -32.72 -1.60
C VAL A 573 -24.72 -32.55 -3.00
N LYS A 574 -24.04 -33.01 -4.05
CA LYS A 574 -24.51 -32.91 -5.45
C LYS A 574 -25.84 -33.63 -5.73
N ASP A 575 -26.21 -34.60 -4.89
CA ASP A 575 -27.44 -35.38 -5.09
C ASP A 575 -28.68 -34.59 -4.65
N VAL A 576 -28.51 -33.48 -3.91
CA VAL A 576 -29.60 -32.67 -3.33
C VAL A 576 -29.49 -31.18 -3.65
N MET A 577 -28.29 -30.66 -3.90
CA MET A 577 -28.10 -29.22 -4.14
C MET A 577 -28.86 -28.71 -5.37
N ASP A 578 -29.20 -27.42 -5.36
CA ASP A 578 -29.55 -26.71 -6.59
C ASP A 578 -28.27 -26.52 -7.43
N ASN A 579 -28.21 -27.18 -8.59
CA ASN A 579 -27.07 -27.16 -9.50
C ASN A 579 -27.01 -25.89 -10.38
N ASN A 580 -28.09 -25.11 -10.43
CA ASN A 580 -28.15 -23.89 -11.22
C ASN A 580 -28.86 -22.77 -10.44
N PRO A 581 -28.32 -22.38 -9.27
CA PRO A 581 -28.93 -21.35 -8.46
C PRO A 581 -28.90 -20.03 -9.21
N LEU A 582 -29.96 -19.24 -9.04
CA LEU A 582 -30.00 -17.90 -9.58
C LEU A 582 -28.92 -17.04 -8.93
N THR A 583 -28.06 -16.41 -9.73
CA THR A 583 -26.92 -15.63 -9.25
C THR A 583 -26.98 -14.18 -9.70
N ILE A 584 -26.28 -13.32 -8.98
CA ILE A 584 -26.09 -11.90 -9.31
C ILE A 584 -24.61 -11.52 -9.25
N GLU A 585 -24.27 -10.33 -9.76
CA GLU A 585 -22.92 -9.78 -9.70
C GLU A 585 -22.77 -8.78 -8.54
N PRO A 586 -21.54 -8.52 -8.05
CA PRO A 586 -21.32 -7.56 -6.97
C PRO A 586 -21.78 -6.12 -7.30
N ASN A 587 -21.82 -5.74 -8.57
CA ASN A 587 -22.28 -4.42 -9.03
C ASN A 587 -23.80 -4.34 -9.23
N THR A 588 -24.53 -5.46 -9.13
CA THR A 588 -26.00 -5.47 -9.19
C THR A 588 -26.56 -4.57 -8.08
N SER A 589 -27.54 -3.74 -8.42
CA SER A 589 -28.17 -2.85 -7.43
C SER A 589 -28.96 -3.65 -6.41
N VAL A 590 -29.03 -3.17 -5.16
CA VAL A 590 -29.82 -3.83 -4.11
C VAL A 590 -31.30 -3.91 -4.50
N ILE A 591 -31.85 -2.88 -5.15
CA ILE A 591 -33.24 -2.87 -5.63
C ILE A 591 -33.47 -3.99 -6.65
N GLU A 592 -32.57 -4.16 -7.61
CA GLU A 592 -32.66 -5.24 -8.60
C GLU A 592 -32.53 -6.62 -7.94
N ALA A 593 -31.62 -6.79 -6.98
CA ALA A 593 -31.51 -8.03 -6.22
C ALA A 593 -32.79 -8.35 -5.43
N ILE A 594 -33.43 -7.35 -4.80
CA ILE A 594 -34.73 -7.51 -4.12
C ILE A 594 -35.82 -7.93 -5.10
N LYS A 595 -35.92 -7.27 -6.26
CA LYS A 595 -36.88 -7.64 -7.32
C LYS A 595 -36.67 -9.07 -7.77
N LEU A 596 -35.42 -9.45 -8.03
CA LEU A 596 -35.05 -10.79 -8.46
C LEU A 596 -35.43 -11.85 -7.41
N MET A 597 -35.19 -11.56 -6.11
CA MET A 597 -35.61 -12.41 -5.00
C MET A 597 -37.13 -12.58 -4.93
N GLN A 598 -37.89 -11.49 -5.07
CA GLN A 598 -39.35 -11.50 -5.03
C GLN A 598 -39.98 -12.26 -6.21
N GLU A 599 -39.53 -11.96 -7.43
CA GLU A 599 -40.05 -12.57 -8.67
C GLU A 599 -39.83 -14.09 -8.69
N ASN A 600 -38.66 -14.53 -8.23
CA ASN A 600 -38.29 -15.95 -8.22
C ASN A 600 -38.65 -16.66 -6.90
N LYS A 601 -39.23 -15.95 -5.93
CA LYS A 601 -39.59 -16.45 -4.58
C LYS A 601 -38.42 -17.12 -3.85
N ILE A 602 -37.22 -16.55 -4.03
CA ILE A 602 -36.00 -17.01 -3.38
C ILE A 602 -35.57 -16.01 -2.30
N LYS A 603 -34.82 -16.51 -1.32
CA LYS A 603 -34.42 -15.76 -0.12
C LYS A 603 -32.91 -15.57 0.00
N CYS A 604 -32.16 -16.11 -0.96
CA CYS A 604 -30.71 -16.06 -1.03
C CYS A 604 -30.28 -16.00 -2.49
N LEU A 605 -29.33 -15.12 -2.78
CA LEU A 605 -28.66 -15.02 -4.07
C LEU A 605 -27.16 -15.21 -3.85
N PRO A 606 -26.56 -16.30 -4.37
CA PRO A 606 -25.12 -16.38 -4.50
C PRO A 606 -24.62 -15.25 -5.42
N VAL A 607 -23.59 -14.55 -4.96
CA VAL A 607 -22.96 -13.49 -5.72
C VAL A 607 -21.76 -14.08 -6.44
N LYS A 608 -21.76 -13.98 -7.77
CA LYS A 608 -20.75 -14.54 -8.65
C LYS A 608 -19.98 -13.41 -9.31
N TYR A 609 -18.66 -13.55 -9.38
CA TYR A 609 -17.82 -12.68 -10.20
C TYR A 609 -17.04 -13.54 -11.19
N LYS A 610 -17.29 -13.34 -12.48
CA LYS A 610 -16.88 -14.25 -13.55
C LYS A 610 -17.41 -15.66 -13.28
N THR A 611 -16.56 -16.61 -12.91
CA THR A 611 -16.97 -17.98 -12.53
C THR A 611 -16.92 -18.22 -11.03
N LYS A 612 -16.31 -17.32 -10.26
CA LYS A 612 -15.99 -17.49 -8.84
C LYS A 612 -17.13 -17.07 -7.95
N LEU A 613 -17.31 -17.80 -6.85
CA LEU A 613 -18.18 -17.37 -5.76
C LEU A 613 -17.52 -16.17 -5.05
N ALA A 614 -18.17 -15.02 -5.11
CA ALA A 614 -17.70 -13.77 -4.51
C ALA A 614 -18.36 -13.48 -3.15
N GLY A 615 -19.58 -13.97 -2.93
CA GLY A 615 -20.35 -13.71 -1.71
C GLY A 615 -21.71 -14.39 -1.73
N ILE A 616 -22.51 -14.15 -0.69
CA ILE A 616 -23.96 -14.41 -0.68
C ILE A 616 -24.68 -13.19 -0.13
N ILE A 617 -25.90 -12.94 -0.63
CA ILE A 617 -26.81 -11.97 -0.05
C ILE A 617 -28.16 -12.64 0.21
N THR A 618 -28.72 -12.39 1.39
CA THR A 618 -29.93 -13.05 1.89
C THR A 618 -31.03 -12.05 2.21
N GLU A 619 -32.25 -12.53 2.40
CA GLU A 619 -33.38 -11.71 2.86
C GLU A 619 -33.08 -10.97 4.18
N PHE A 620 -32.26 -11.55 5.05
CA PHE A 620 -31.86 -10.93 6.32
C PHE A 620 -30.95 -9.72 6.08
N ASP A 621 -30.00 -9.84 5.16
CA ASP A 621 -29.15 -8.71 4.76
C ASP A 621 -30.02 -7.60 4.16
N MET A 622 -31.01 -7.94 3.33
CA MET A 622 -31.95 -6.96 2.75
C MET A 622 -32.77 -6.24 3.82
N MET A 623 -33.21 -6.94 4.87
CA MET A 623 -33.94 -6.32 5.99
C MET A 623 -33.06 -5.30 6.74
N HIS A 624 -31.79 -5.62 6.98
CA HIS A 624 -30.85 -4.68 7.60
C HIS A 624 -30.60 -3.46 6.72
N ILE A 625 -30.45 -3.65 5.42
CA ILE A 625 -30.31 -2.54 4.47
C ILE A 625 -31.56 -1.65 4.54
N ALA A 626 -32.75 -2.24 4.50
CA ALA A 626 -34.01 -1.50 4.56
C ALA A 626 -34.17 -0.75 5.90
N GLU A 627 -33.87 -1.38 7.04
CA GLU A 627 -33.89 -0.73 8.35
C GLU A 627 -32.96 0.49 8.38
N HIS A 628 -31.76 0.36 7.83
CA HIS A 628 -30.78 1.44 7.79
C HIS A 628 -31.24 2.60 6.89
N LEU A 629 -31.74 2.29 5.70
CA LEU A 629 -32.26 3.30 4.76
C LEU A 629 -33.46 4.04 5.35
N LEU A 630 -34.39 3.32 6.00
CA LEU A 630 -35.59 3.90 6.62
C LEU A 630 -35.26 4.76 7.86
N LYS A 631 -34.29 4.36 8.69
CA LYS A 631 -33.86 5.17 9.84
C LYS A 631 -33.39 6.56 9.41
N HIS A 632 -32.72 6.65 8.27
CA HIS A 632 -32.14 7.90 7.78
C HIS A 632 -33.13 8.77 7.00
N GLU A 633 -34.13 8.19 6.32
CA GLU A 633 -35.23 8.95 5.69
C GLU A 633 -36.22 9.56 6.71
N VAL A 634 -36.32 9.01 7.93
CA VAL A 634 -37.24 9.50 8.97
C VAL A 634 -36.60 10.58 9.86
N THR A 635 -35.29 10.78 9.76
CA THR A 635 -34.52 11.76 10.57
C THR A 635 -34.10 13.03 9.82
N ASP A 636 -34.27 13.08 8.50
CA ASP A 636 -34.17 14.30 7.68
C ASP A 636 -35.58 14.87 7.40
#